data_AF-A0A424HXH2-F1
#
_entry.id   AF-A0A424HXH2-F1
#
_cell.length_a   1.000
_cell.length_b   1.000
_cell.length_c   1.000
_cell.angle_alpha   90.00
_cell.angle_beta   90.00
_cell.angle_gamma   90.00
#
_symmetry.space_group_name_H-M   'P 1'
#
loop_
_entity.id
_entity.type
_entity.pdbx_description
1 polymer ?
#
loop_
_entity_poly.entity_id
_entity_poly.type
_entity_poly.pdbx_seq_one_letter_code
_entity_poly.pdbx_strand_id
1 'polypeptide(L)'
;MLSAQATEYKGTCHFNSLKMPCSVSQNPFTLTMRWADGVTETYVHQGNGIFTDKRGGIWTSNPNVKDGILLNHKNGNQVGFVENR
;
A
#
# COMPACT_ATOMS: atom_id res chain seq x y z
N MET A 1 -21.17 8.72 -12.72
CA MET A 1 -19.88 8.17 -12.26
C MET A 1 -19.80 8.44 -10.77
N LEU A 2 -19.86 7.41 -9.92
CA LEU A 2 -19.60 7.61 -8.48
C LEU A 2 -18.09 7.75 -8.30
N SER A 3 -17.64 8.96 -7.97
CA SER A 3 -16.28 9.17 -7.47
C SER A 3 -16.18 8.49 -6.10
N ALA A 4 -15.43 7.40 -6.00
CA ALA A 4 -15.11 6.83 -4.69
C ALA A 4 -14.19 7.81 -3.96
N GLN A 5 -14.62 8.30 -2.79
CA GLN A 5 -13.77 9.13 -1.94
C GLN A 5 -12.62 8.28 -1.41
N ALA A 6 -11.41 8.84 -1.42
CA ALA A 6 -10.26 8.22 -0.81
C ALA A 6 -10.13 8.66 0.65
N THR A 7 -9.84 7.71 1.53
CA THR A 7 -9.48 7.98 2.92
C THR A 7 -7.96 8.13 3.01
N GLU A 8 -7.50 9.16 3.71
CA GLU A 8 -6.07 9.48 3.88
C GLU A 8 -5.63 9.12 5.30
N TYR A 9 -4.50 8.43 5.42
CA TYR A 9 -3.90 7.98 6.66
C TYR A 9 -2.44 8.45 6.72
N LYS A 10 -1.92 8.71 7.92
CA LYS A 10 -0.51 9.05 8.14
C LYS A 10 0.14 8.01 9.03
N GLY A 11 1.39 7.67 8.74
CA GLY A 11 2.03 6.57 9.44
C GLY A 11 3.46 6.34 9.01
N THR A 12 3.90 5.10 9.19
CA THR A 12 5.21 4.61 8.75
C THR A 12 5.00 3.61 7.60
N CYS A 13 5.66 3.84 6.47
CA CYS A 13 5.74 2.88 5.39
C CYS A 13 7.03 2.05 5.50
N HIS A 14 6.96 0.83 4.99
CA HIS A 14 8.03 -0.15 5.02
C HIS A 14 8.29 -0.67 3.61
N PHE A 15 9.52 -0.65 3.14
CA PHE A 15 9.95 -1.37 1.94
C PHE A 15 11.06 -2.33 2.33
N ASN A 16 10.77 -3.64 2.36
CA ASN A 16 11.62 -4.64 2.99
C ASN A 16 12.03 -4.20 4.42
N SER A 17 13.33 -4.01 4.66
CA SER A 17 13.86 -3.55 5.96
C SER A 17 13.84 -2.03 6.14
N LEU A 18 13.62 -1.26 5.07
CA LEU A 18 13.61 0.21 5.12
C LEU A 18 12.28 0.71 5.68
N LYS A 19 12.35 1.76 6.51
CA LYS A 19 11.20 2.39 7.14
C LYS A 19 11.28 3.90 6.98
N MET A 20 10.15 4.54 6.73
CA MET A 20 10.09 6.00 6.74
C MET A 20 8.66 6.51 6.97
N PRO A 21 8.51 7.78 7.39
CA PRO A 21 7.21 8.42 7.42
C PRO A 21 6.55 8.41 6.04
N CYS A 22 5.24 8.25 5.99
CA CYS A 22 4.47 8.32 4.76
C CYS A 22 3.01 8.70 5.02
N SER A 23 2.30 8.98 3.94
CA SER A 23 0.83 9.04 3.93
C SER A 23 0.27 8.02 2.96
N VAL A 24 -0.85 7.41 3.30
CA VAL A 24 -1.56 6.44 2.46
C VAL A 24 -2.93 6.97 2.10
N SER A 25 -3.24 6.99 0.81
CA SER A 25 -4.55 7.29 0.26
C SER A 25 -5.18 5.99 -0.23
N GLN A 26 -6.34 5.62 0.29
CA GLN A 26 -7.01 4.38 -0.08
C GLN A 26 -8.47 4.60 -0.47
N ASN A 27 -8.87 4.00 -1.58
CA ASN A 27 -10.26 3.85 -1.99
C ASN A 27 -10.51 2.39 -2.44
N PRO A 28 -11.74 2.00 -2.85
CA PRO A 28 -12.03 0.62 -3.25
C PRO A 28 -11.22 0.09 -4.44
N PHE A 29 -10.62 0.97 -5.25
CA PHE A 29 -9.93 0.63 -6.49
C PHE A 29 -8.42 0.76 -6.40
N THR A 30 -7.91 1.63 -5.53
CA THR A 30 -6.49 1.96 -5.45
C THR A 30 -6.03 2.20 -4.03
N LEU A 31 -4.81 1.74 -3.76
CA LEU A 31 -3.99 2.08 -2.61
C LEU A 31 -2.79 2.88 -3.10
N THR A 32 -2.62 4.11 -2.62
CA THR A 32 -1.48 4.96 -2.97
C THR A 32 -0.67 5.29 -1.72
N MET A 33 0.61 4.93 -1.73
CA MET A 33 1.58 5.25 -0.68
C MET A 33 2.46 6.41 -1.14
N ARG A 34 2.49 7.50 -0.37
CA ARG A 34 3.34 8.67 -0.60
C ARG A 34 4.40 8.72 0.50
N TRP A 35 5.62 8.42 0.11
CA TRP A 35 6.79 8.27 0.98
C TRP A 35 7.42 9.65 1.25
N ALA A 36 8.08 9.81 2.41
CA ALA A 36 8.68 11.09 2.80
C ALA A 36 9.84 11.54 1.89
N ASP A 37 10.46 10.63 1.15
CA ASP A 37 11.50 10.92 0.15
C ASP A 37 10.93 11.40 -1.20
N GLY A 38 9.60 11.53 -1.32
CA GLY A 38 8.91 11.96 -2.53
C GLY A 38 8.51 10.82 -3.47
N VAL A 39 8.85 9.57 -3.15
CA VAL A 39 8.38 8.41 -3.93
C VAL A 39 6.87 8.25 -3.75
N THR A 40 6.17 7.95 -4.85
CA THR A 40 4.75 7.59 -4.83
C THR A 40 4.57 6.24 -5.51
N GLU A 41 3.98 5.30 -4.76
CA GLU A 41 3.63 3.97 -5.25
C GLU A 41 2.12 3.80 -5.25
N THR A 42 1.56 3.36 -6.36
CA THR A 42 0.12 3.11 -6.52
C THR A 42 -0.09 1.66 -6.88
N TYR A 43 -1.01 1.04 -6.14
CA TYR A 43 -1.42 -0.35 -6.27
C TYR A 43 -2.91 -0.40 -6.61
N VAL A 44 -3.24 -1.00 -7.74
CA VAL A 44 -4.63 -1.17 -8.21
C VAL A 44 -5.19 -2.47 -7.64
N HIS A 45 -6.35 -2.40 -7.01
CA HIS A 45 -7.06 -3.55 -6.47
C HIS A 45 -7.63 -4.41 -7.60
N GLN A 46 -7.25 -5.69 -7.63
CA GLN A 46 -7.79 -6.69 -8.55
C GLN A 46 -8.90 -7.55 -7.90
N GLY A 47 -9.09 -7.41 -6.58
CA GLY A 47 -9.96 -8.25 -5.77
C GLY A 47 -9.21 -9.39 -5.06
N ASN A 48 -9.85 -10.03 -4.09
CA ASN A 48 -9.30 -11.17 -3.33
C ASN A 48 -7.91 -10.90 -2.70
N GLY A 49 -7.65 -9.66 -2.29
CA GLY A 49 -6.35 -9.28 -1.70
C GLY A 49 -5.20 -9.17 -2.71
N ILE A 50 -5.49 -9.18 -4.01
CA ILE A 50 -4.50 -9.03 -5.08
C ILE A 50 -4.45 -7.57 -5.54
N PHE A 51 -3.24 -7.09 -5.74
CA PHE A 51 -2.93 -5.75 -6.19
C PHE A 51 -1.92 -5.78 -7.34
N THR A 52 -1.99 -4.80 -8.23
CA THR A 52 -1.02 -4.61 -9.30
C THR A 52 -0.41 -3.21 -9.26
N ASP A 53 0.91 -3.12 -9.34
CA ASP A 53 1.59 -1.82 -9.48
C ASP A 53 1.63 -1.35 -10.94
N LYS A 54 2.09 -0.10 -11.16
CA LYS A 54 2.21 0.53 -12.49
C LYS A 54 3.13 -0.21 -13.46
N ARG A 55 4.01 -1.08 -12.98
CA ARG A 55 4.95 -1.89 -13.78
C ARG A 55 4.39 -3.29 -14.06
N GLY A 56 3.17 -3.59 -13.62
CA GLY A 56 2.56 -4.92 -13.72
C GLY A 56 3.05 -5.91 -12.67
N GLY A 57 3.75 -5.45 -11.63
CA GLY A 57 4.12 -6.28 -10.49
C GLY A 57 2.88 -6.72 -9.72
N ILE A 58 2.84 -7.99 -9.30
CA ILE A 58 1.69 -8.58 -8.59
C ILE A 58 2.03 -8.66 -7.11
N TRP A 59 1.16 -8.06 -6.30
CA TRP A 59 1.29 -7.93 -4.87
C TRP A 59 0.09 -8.58 -4.17
N THR A 60 0.34 -9.33 -3.10
CA THR A 60 -0.71 -10.00 -2.33
C THR A 60 -0.74 -9.50 -0.90
N SER A 61 -1.92 -9.15 -0.41
CA SER A 61 -2.10 -8.74 0.98
C SER A 61 -1.79 -9.90 1.93
N ASN A 62 -1.03 -9.62 2.99
CA ASN A 62 -0.86 -10.54 4.11
C ASN A 62 -2.05 -10.39 5.07
N PRO A 63 -2.95 -11.39 5.18
CA PRO A 63 -4.14 -11.29 6.03
C PRO A 63 -3.82 -11.33 7.53
N ASN A 64 -2.60 -11.71 7.92
CA ASN A 64 -2.20 -11.88 9.32
C ASN A 64 -1.68 -10.59 9.95
N VAL A 65 -1.64 -9.47 9.21
CA VAL A 65 -1.19 -8.19 9.74
C VAL A 65 -2.31 -7.56 10.56
N LYS A 66 -2.05 -7.43 11.87
CA LYS A 66 -3.01 -6.88 12.84
C LYS A 66 -3.14 -5.36 12.75
N ASP A 67 -2.04 -4.68 12.42
CA ASP A 67 -1.98 -3.23 12.35
C ASP A 67 -1.49 -2.79 10.97
N GLY A 68 -2.39 -2.17 10.20
CA GLY A 68 -2.07 -1.56 8.91
C GLY A 68 -2.16 -2.49 7.70
N ILE A 69 -1.27 -2.29 6.73
CA ILE A 69 -1.25 -2.97 5.43
C ILE A 69 0.12 -3.60 5.22
N LEU A 70 0.15 -4.82 4.67
CA LEU A 70 1.39 -5.43 4.17
C LEU A 70 1.07 -6.18 2.89
N LEU A 71 1.79 -5.85 1.83
CA LEU A 71 1.72 -6.51 0.53
C LEU A 71 3.05 -7.22 0.25
N ASN A 72 2.96 -8.44 -0.25
CA ASN A 72 4.11 -9.23 -0.66
C ASN A 72 4.13 -9.34 -2.19
N HIS A 73 5.28 -9.05 -2.80
CA HIS A 73 5.49 -9.28 -4.21
C HIS A 73 6.00 -10.71 -4.45
N LYS A 74 5.73 -11.26 -5.63
CA LYS A 74 6.19 -12.61 -6.03
C LYS A 74 7.70 -12.83 -5.98
N ASN A 75 8.50 -11.75 -6.02
CA ASN A 75 9.96 -11.83 -5.99
C ASN A 75 10.56 -11.76 -4.58
N GLY A 76 9.71 -11.76 -3.53
CA GLY A 76 10.13 -11.66 -2.13
C GLY A 76 10.21 -10.24 -1.57
N ASN A 77 10.00 -9.20 -2.39
CA ASN A 77 9.88 -7.84 -1.87
C ASN A 77 8.59 -7.66 -1.06
N GLN A 78 8.65 -6.80 -0.06
CA GLN A 78 7.53 -6.46 0.81
C GLN A 78 7.35 -4.95 0.86
N VAL A 79 6.11 -4.51 0.83
CA VAL A 79 5.72 -3.13 1.07
C VAL A 79 4.62 -3.08 2.10
N GLY A 80 4.70 -2.16 3.07
CA GLY A 80 3.71 -2.08 4.13
C GLY A 80 3.51 -0.67 4.65
N PHE A 81 2.45 -0.52 5.43
CA PHE A 81 2.05 0.71 6.08
C PHE A 81 1.53 0.39 7.48
N VAL A 82 1.94 1.14 8.50
CA VAL A 82 1.37 1.11 9.84
C VAL A 82 0.93 2.53 10.19
N GLU A 83 -0.34 2.70 10.55
CA GLU A 83 -0.89 4.00 10.95
C GLU A 83 -0.30 4.43 12.30
N ASN A 84 0.10 5.70 12.42
CA ASN A 84 0.51 6.27 13.69
C ASN A 84 -0.77 6.60 14.50
N ARG A 85 -1.03 5.86 15.57
CA ARG A 85 -2.13 6.17 16.52
C ARG A 85 -1.77 7.31 17.45
#